data_AF-A0AAE3GTW0-F1
#
_entry.id   AF-A0AAE3GTW0-F1
#
_cell.length_a   1.000
_cell.length_b   1.000
_cell.length_c   1.000
_cell.angle_alpha   90.00
_cell.angle_beta   90.00
_cell.angle_gamma   90.00
#
_symmetry.space_group_name_H-M   'P 1'
#
loop_
_entity.id
_entity.type
_entity.pdbx_description
1 polymer ?
#
loop_
_entity_poly.entity_id
_entity_poly.type
_entity_poly.pdbx_seq_one_letter_code
_entity_poly.pdbx_strand_id
1 'polypeptide(L)'
;MNNSDSIDFEALEAITAIALAASKGSKRNPLEAWLDACKITALPWVNPFLNLMNFPDGLIEQQAVLRQIEEQLAQLREEDPHRDPEPLIREMRQQLANQTTPELASKFEEWVERHFIDWEISANLRNWRTILYRAVHDPSLSPPVGLQRLRAQIYQWFSPEQYEELESQLLHLAPPPSEKEKEVGLTSLCADALTIEEINYHESTISALKLLKIELTETEWNELMTWAETLGEEMGMLPEELQGYFLIH
;
A
#
# COMPACT_ATOMS: atom_id res chain seq x y z
N MET A 1 -8.18 -14.16 32.21
CA MET A 1 -7.07 -13.26 31.86
C MET A 1 -7.00 -13.25 30.35
N ASN A 2 -7.79 -12.40 29.71
CA ASN A 2 -7.72 -12.14 28.27
C ASN A 2 -7.40 -10.65 28.14
N ASN A 3 -6.11 -10.31 28.22
CA ASN A 3 -5.65 -9.09 27.58
C ASN A 3 -5.39 -9.51 26.13
N SER A 4 -6.40 -9.32 25.28
CA SER A 4 -6.13 -9.17 23.86
C SER A 4 -5.46 -7.80 23.78
N ASP A 5 -4.16 -7.83 23.50
CA ASP A 5 -3.42 -6.64 23.13
C ASP A 5 -4.05 -6.17 21.82
N SER A 6 -4.94 -5.17 21.92
CA SER A 6 -5.49 -4.50 20.76
C SER A 6 -4.31 -3.85 20.04
N ILE A 7 -4.15 -4.13 18.75
CA ILE A 7 -3.32 -3.34 17.86
C ILE A 7 -3.67 -1.88 18.12
N ASP A 8 -2.71 -1.10 18.62
CA ASP A 8 -2.91 0.31 18.93
C ASP A 8 -2.96 1.09 17.61
N PHE A 9 -4.15 1.07 16.99
CA PHE A 9 -4.45 1.79 15.76
C PHE A 9 -4.11 3.29 15.89
N GLU A 10 -4.19 3.86 17.10
CA GLU A 10 -3.80 5.25 17.34
C GLU A 10 -2.28 5.44 17.25
N ALA A 11 -1.48 4.47 17.70
CA ALA A 11 -0.03 4.51 17.57
C ALA A 11 0.44 4.34 16.12
N LEU A 12 -0.21 3.44 15.35
CA LEU A 12 0.05 3.29 13.92
C LEU A 12 -0.36 4.57 13.16
N GLU A 13 -1.55 5.12 13.44
CA GLU A 13 -2.01 6.39 12.88
C GLU A 13 -1.07 7.55 13.23
N ALA A 14 -0.50 7.60 14.44
CA ALA A 14 0.43 8.64 14.85
C ALA A 14 1.78 8.55 14.11
N ILE A 15 2.36 7.35 13.96
CA ILE A 15 3.61 7.15 13.21
C ILE A 15 3.39 7.46 11.73
N THR A 16 2.26 7.01 11.18
CA THR A 16 1.86 7.28 9.81
C THR A 16 1.59 8.77 9.59
N ALA A 17 0.95 9.48 10.53
CA ALA A 17 0.70 10.92 10.47
C ALA A 17 1.98 11.75 10.56
N ILE A 18 2.97 11.30 11.34
CA ILE A 18 4.30 11.94 11.39
C ILE A 18 5.03 11.77 10.06
N ALA A 19 4.97 10.58 9.44
CA ALA A 19 5.47 10.35 8.10
C ALA A 19 4.70 11.16 7.03
N LEU A 20 3.38 11.31 7.19
CA LEU A 20 2.49 12.08 6.31
C LEU A 20 2.76 13.58 6.37
N ALA A 21 2.96 14.12 7.57
CA ALA A 21 3.25 15.53 7.78
C ALA A 21 4.61 15.92 7.18
N ALA A 22 5.56 14.97 7.14
CA ALA A 22 6.84 15.16 6.49
C ALA A 22 6.78 15.08 4.95
N SER A 23 5.74 14.46 4.37
CA SER A 23 5.63 14.20 2.92
C SER A 23 4.66 15.09 2.17
N LYS A 24 3.82 15.90 2.84
CA LYS A 24 2.85 16.81 2.18
C LYS A 24 3.57 17.75 1.19
N GLY A 25 3.36 17.49 -0.11
CA GLY A 25 3.86 18.32 -1.22
C GLY A 25 5.13 17.83 -1.91
N SER A 26 5.71 16.69 -1.54
CA SER A 26 6.87 16.12 -2.23
C SER A 26 6.50 14.75 -2.79
N LYS A 27 6.37 14.63 -4.12
CA LYS A 27 6.42 13.31 -4.77
C LYS A 27 7.71 12.65 -4.34
N ARG A 28 7.63 11.41 -3.85
CA ARG A 28 8.83 10.66 -3.49
C ARG A 28 9.77 10.65 -4.70
N ASN A 29 11.07 10.78 -4.46
CA ASN A 29 12.04 10.64 -5.54
C ASN A 29 11.78 9.30 -6.26
N PRO A 30 11.45 9.30 -7.56
CA PRO A 30 11.10 8.09 -8.29
C PRO A 30 12.18 7.01 -8.24
N LEU A 31 13.46 7.40 -8.14
CA LEU A 31 14.57 6.46 -8.02
C LEU A 31 14.56 5.76 -6.66
N GLU A 32 14.26 6.47 -5.56
CA GLU A 32 14.13 5.86 -4.23
C GLU A 32 12.94 4.92 -4.17
N ALA A 33 11.85 5.27 -4.85
CA ALA A 33 10.67 4.41 -4.94
C ALA A 33 11.00 3.09 -5.67
N TRP A 34 11.70 3.17 -6.81
CA TRP A 34 12.18 2.00 -7.54
C TRP A 34 13.15 1.15 -6.71
N LEU A 35 14.10 1.79 -6.02
CA LEU A 35 15.06 1.12 -5.15
C LEU A 35 14.34 0.36 -4.02
N ASP A 36 13.43 1.01 -3.31
CA ASP A 36 12.67 0.38 -2.23
C ASP A 36 11.81 -0.79 -2.73
N ALA A 37 11.14 -0.61 -3.88
CA ALA A 37 10.34 -1.64 -4.49
C ALA A 37 11.19 -2.88 -4.85
N CYS A 38 12.33 -2.67 -5.51
CA CYS A 38 13.25 -3.77 -5.84
C CYS A 38 13.82 -4.43 -4.58
N LYS A 39 14.22 -3.62 -3.57
CA LYS A 39 14.74 -4.11 -2.30
C LYS A 39 13.72 -5.02 -1.62
N ILE A 40 12.52 -4.52 -1.35
CA ILE A 40 11.47 -5.27 -0.64
C ILE A 40 11.13 -6.56 -1.38
N THR A 41 10.94 -6.49 -2.70
CA THR A 41 10.51 -7.65 -3.49
C THR A 41 11.62 -8.69 -3.69
N ALA A 42 12.89 -8.32 -3.49
CA ALA A 42 14.04 -9.22 -3.56
C ALA A 42 14.40 -9.89 -2.21
N LEU A 43 13.76 -9.49 -1.11
CA LEU A 43 14.00 -10.06 0.22
C LEU A 43 13.49 -11.51 0.30
N PRO A 44 14.32 -12.48 0.76
CA PRO A 44 13.93 -13.90 0.76
C PRO A 44 12.67 -14.23 1.57
N TRP A 45 12.41 -13.51 2.65
CA TRP A 45 11.27 -13.74 3.54
C TRP A 45 9.96 -13.13 3.02
N VAL A 46 10.03 -12.29 1.97
CA VAL A 46 8.87 -11.56 1.43
C VAL A 46 8.05 -12.41 0.46
N ASN A 47 8.64 -13.48 -0.08
CA ASN A 47 8.01 -14.33 -1.09
C ASN A 47 6.55 -14.77 -0.79
N PRO A 48 6.18 -15.17 0.45
CA PRO A 48 4.80 -15.53 0.77
C PRO A 48 3.78 -14.39 0.62
N PHE A 49 4.22 -13.13 0.69
CA PHE A 49 3.37 -11.95 0.66
C PHE A 49 3.22 -11.33 -0.73
N LEU A 50 4.06 -11.71 -1.71
CA LEU A 50 4.04 -11.08 -3.04
C LEU A 50 2.68 -11.17 -3.73
N ASN A 51 2.01 -12.32 -3.62
CA ASN A 51 0.65 -12.48 -4.17
C ASN A 51 -0.37 -11.58 -3.46
N LEU A 52 -0.23 -11.39 -2.14
CA LEU A 52 -1.12 -10.53 -1.35
C LEU A 52 -0.94 -9.05 -1.71
N MET A 53 0.28 -8.67 -2.06
CA MET A 53 0.63 -7.34 -2.55
C MET A 53 0.28 -7.13 -4.04
N ASN A 54 -0.43 -8.07 -4.69
CA ASN A 54 -0.74 -8.02 -6.13
C ASN A 54 0.51 -7.79 -6.99
N PHE A 55 1.63 -8.37 -6.57
CA PHE A 55 2.89 -8.28 -7.29
C PHE A 55 2.81 -9.07 -8.60
N PRO A 56 3.44 -8.63 -9.71
CA PRO A 56 3.32 -9.32 -10.98
C PRO A 56 3.82 -10.77 -10.92
N ASP A 57 2.94 -11.76 -11.12
CA ASP A 57 3.24 -13.20 -10.98
C ASP A 57 4.53 -13.64 -11.71
N GLY A 58 4.72 -13.16 -12.95
CA GLY A 58 5.90 -13.51 -13.75
C GLY A 58 7.23 -13.01 -13.16
N LEU A 59 7.20 -12.05 -12.24
CA LEU A 59 8.36 -11.54 -11.52
C LEU A 59 8.61 -12.26 -10.18
N ILE A 60 7.62 -12.95 -9.63
CA ILE A 60 7.80 -13.80 -8.44
C ILE A 60 8.83 -14.89 -8.74
N GLU A 61 8.73 -15.49 -9.93
CA GLU A 61 9.68 -16.51 -10.39
C GLU A 61 11.05 -15.95 -10.79
N GLN A 62 11.16 -14.62 -10.94
CA GLN A 62 12.34 -13.92 -11.48
C GLN A 62 12.92 -12.89 -10.51
N GLN A 63 12.72 -13.05 -9.19
CA GLN A 63 13.24 -12.14 -8.15
C GLN A 63 14.74 -11.88 -8.23
N ALA A 64 15.54 -12.82 -8.76
CA ALA A 64 16.96 -12.63 -8.97
C ALA A 64 17.29 -11.44 -9.88
N VAL A 65 16.43 -11.17 -10.88
CA VAL A 65 16.56 -10.00 -11.76
C VAL A 65 16.37 -8.70 -10.98
N LEU A 66 15.39 -8.66 -10.08
CA LEU A 66 15.11 -7.48 -9.26
C LEU A 66 16.24 -7.20 -8.27
N ARG A 67 16.83 -8.25 -7.69
CA ARG A 67 18.03 -8.12 -6.84
C ARG A 67 19.21 -7.52 -7.61
N GLN A 68 19.47 -8.00 -8.82
CA GLN A 68 20.55 -7.46 -9.64
C GLN A 68 20.32 -5.98 -9.98
N ILE A 69 19.08 -5.61 -10.30
CA ILE A 69 18.70 -4.21 -10.56
C ILE A 69 18.89 -3.36 -9.30
N GLU A 70 18.49 -3.86 -8.13
CA GLU A 70 18.68 -3.17 -6.84
C GLU A 70 20.15 -2.91 -6.54
N GLU A 71 21.01 -3.92 -6.66
CA GLU A 71 22.46 -3.81 -6.42
C GLU A 71 23.10 -2.74 -7.34
N GLN A 72 22.71 -2.72 -8.62
CA GLN A 72 23.20 -1.75 -9.59
C GLN A 72 22.72 -0.33 -9.28
N LEU A 73 21.44 -0.16 -8.94
CA LEU A 73 20.90 1.15 -8.57
C LEU A 73 21.53 1.68 -7.28
N ALA A 74 21.73 0.82 -6.28
CA ALA A 74 22.37 1.19 -5.02
C ALA A 74 23.81 1.68 -5.27
N GLN A 75 24.58 0.96 -6.09
CA GLN A 75 25.93 1.37 -6.46
C GLN A 75 25.95 2.70 -7.22
N LEU A 76 25.08 2.87 -8.22
CA LEU A 76 25.01 4.10 -9.02
C LEU A 76 24.64 5.32 -8.17
N ARG A 77 23.76 5.14 -7.18
CA ARG A 77 23.39 6.18 -6.23
C ARG A 77 24.57 6.59 -5.33
N GLU A 78 25.40 5.64 -4.91
CA GLU A 78 26.60 5.94 -4.12
C GLU A 78 27.66 6.68 -4.94
N GLU A 79 27.81 6.32 -6.22
CA GLU A 79 28.79 6.93 -7.12
C GLU A 79 28.39 8.35 -7.56
N ASP A 80 27.10 8.58 -7.83
CA ASP A 80 26.58 9.88 -8.27
C ASP A 80 25.19 10.18 -7.66
N PRO A 81 25.14 10.69 -6.41
CA PRO A 81 23.89 10.95 -5.69
C PRO A 81 23.07 12.11 -6.29
N HIS A 82 23.64 12.87 -7.24
CA HIS A 82 22.98 14.00 -7.89
C HIS A 82 22.54 13.68 -9.33
N ARG A 83 22.74 12.43 -9.77
CA ARG A 83 22.33 11.98 -11.10
C ARG A 83 20.83 12.15 -11.28
N ASP A 84 20.44 12.56 -12.48
CA ASP A 84 19.04 12.63 -12.86
C ASP A 84 18.40 11.23 -12.74
N PRO A 85 17.34 11.05 -11.93
CA PRO A 85 16.70 9.76 -11.72
C PRO A 85 16.00 9.23 -12.97
N GLU A 86 15.55 10.10 -13.86
CA GLU A 86 14.71 9.73 -15.01
C GLU A 86 15.43 8.83 -16.04
N PRO A 87 16.66 9.17 -16.50
CA PRO A 87 17.45 8.27 -17.33
C PRO A 87 17.76 6.91 -16.68
N LEU A 88 17.98 6.89 -15.37
CA LEU A 88 18.29 5.67 -14.63
C LEU A 88 17.09 4.73 -14.58
N ILE A 89 15.92 5.25 -14.23
CA ILE A 89 14.67 4.47 -14.21
C ILE A 89 14.37 3.89 -15.59
N ARG A 90 14.57 4.67 -16.65
CA ARG A 90 14.40 4.21 -18.03
C ARG A 90 15.36 3.08 -18.39
N GLU A 91 16.61 3.19 -17.98
CA GLU A 91 17.61 2.13 -18.17
C GLU A 91 17.21 0.85 -17.43
N MET A 92 16.75 0.97 -16.18
CA MET A 92 16.31 -0.17 -15.37
C MET A 92 15.06 -0.83 -15.91
N ARG A 93 14.08 -0.04 -16.38
CA ARG A 93 12.91 -0.55 -17.07
C ARG A 93 13.31 -1.33 -18.32
N GLN A 94 14.24 -0.79 -19.12
CA GLN A 94 14.73 -1.49 -20.31
C GLN A 94 15.48 -2.78 -19.94
N GLN A 95 16.27 -2.76 -18.87
CA GLN A 95 16.96 -3.94 -18.37
C GLN A 95 16.00 -5.01 -17.86
N LEU A 96 14.98 -4.62 -17.09
CA LEU A 96 13.92 -5.52 -16.65
C LEU A 96 13.18 -6.11 -17.85
N ALA A 97 12.86 -5.30 -18.85
CA ALA A 97 12.22 -5.75 -20.09
C ALA A 97 13.09 -6.73 -20.88
N ASN A 98 14.41 -6.50 -20.92
CA ASN A 98 15.37 -7.37 -21.62
C ASN A 98 15.57 -8.73 -20.91
N GLN A 99 15.49 -8.74 -19.58
CA GLN A 99 15.67 -9.96 -18.78
C GLN A 99 14.35 -10.73 -18.57
N THR A 100 13.21 -10.07 -18.73
CA THR A 100 11.87 -10.64 -18.55
C THR A 100 11.06 -10.46 -19.84
N THR A 101 10.03 -9.60 -19.83
CA THR A 101 9.34 -9.09 -21.03
C THR A 101 8.99 -7.61 -20.86
N PRO A 102 8.76 -6.85 -21.95
CA PRO A 102 8.28 -5.47 -21.86
C PRO A 102 6.99 -5.31 -21.04
N GLU A 103 6.08 -6.27 -21.14
CA GLU A 103 4.80 -6.27 -20.41
C GLU A 103 5.01 -6.44 -18.90
N LEU A 104 5.91 -7.34 -18.49
CA LEU A 104 6.24 -7.52 -17.07
C LEU A 104 6.95 -6.28 -16.50
N ALA A 105 7.83 -5.64 -17.28
CA ALA A 105 8.47 -4.40 -16.87
C ALA A 105 7.47 -3.26 -16.69
N SER A 106 6.46 -3.14 -17.58
CA SER A 106 5.36 -2.17 -17.43
C SER A 106 4.55 -2.43 -16.17
N LYS A 107 4.14 -3.69 -15.94
CA LYS A 107 3.37 -4.07 -14.75
C LYS A 107 4.12 -3.79 -13.45
N PHE A 108 5.45 -3.97 -13.45
CA PHE A 108 6.28 -3.61 -12.31
C PHE A 108 6.30 -2.11 -12.08
N GLU A 109 6.54 -1.30 -13.12
CA GLU A 109 6.53 0.17 -13.02
C GLU A 109 5.18 0.68 -12.50
N GLU A 110 4.07 0.17 -13.03
CA GLU A 110 2.71 0.49 -12.55
C GLU A 110 2.51 0.11 -11.06
N TRP A 111 3.11 -1.01 -10.62
CA TRP A 111 3.09 -1.43 -9.22
C TRP A 111 3.94 -0.50 -8.33
N VAL A 112 5.14 -0.10 -8.78
CA VAL A 112 5.99 0.87 -8.06
C VAL A 112 5.31 2.22 -7.93
N GLU A 113 4.75 2.75 -9.02
CA GLU A 113 4.05 4.04 -9.04
C GLU A 113 2.92 4.08 -8.02
N ARG A 114 2.11 3.02 -8.00
CA ARG A 114 0.94 2.88 -7.12
C ARG A 114 1.30 2.85 -5.64
N HIS A 115 2.40 2.20 -5.27
CA HIS A 115 2.71 1.91 -3.87
C HIS A 115 3.81 2.78 -3.25
N PHE A 116 4.71 3.35 -4.06
CA PHE A 116 5.91 4.01 -3.55
C PHE A 116 6.08 5.46 -4.00
N ILE A 117 5.46 5.89 -5.10
CA ILE A 117 5.69 7.22 -5.67
C ILE A 117 4.65 8.23 -5.19
N ASP A 118 3.37 7.83 -5.21
CA ASP A 118 2.27 8.75 -5.02
C ASP A 118 1.74 8.73 -3.58
N TRP A 119 2.16 9.74 -2.82
CA TRP A 119 1.72 9.94 -1.43
C TRP A 119 0.24 10.31 -1.35
N GLU A 120 -0.31 10.99 -2.37
CA GLU A 120 -1.72 11.39 -2.41
C GLU A 120 -2.58 10.15 -2.60
N ILE A 121 -2.20 9.25 -3.52
CA ILE A 121 -2.86 7.95 -3.69
C ILE A 121 -2.82 7.16 -2.37
N SER A 122 -1.66 7.07 -1.72
CA SER A 122 -1.53 6.36 -0.44
C SER A 122 -2.43 6.95 0.65
N ALA A 123 -2.45 8.28 0.80
CA ALA A 123 -3.33 8.95 1.76
C ALA A 123 -4.81 8.69 1.46
N ASN A 124 -5.20 8.75 0.19
CA ASN A 124 -6.58 8.49 -0.23
C ASN A 124 -6.99 7.05 0.05
N LEU A 125 -6.12 6.08 -0.23
CA LEU A 125 -6.38 4.67 0.05
C LEU A 125 -6.51 4.40 1.56
N ARG A 126 -5.74 5.09 2.42
CA ARG A 126 -5.94 5.02 3.88
C ARG A 126 -7.31 5.54 4.29
N ASN A 127 -7.72 6.69 3.78
CA ASN A 127 -9.02 7.27 4.12
C ASN A 127 -10.16 6.35 3.66
N TRP A 128 -10.07 5.81 2.44
CA TRP A 128 -11.02 4.83 1.94
C TRP A 128 -11.04 3.54 2.74
N ARG A 129 -9.87 3.01 3.13
CA ARG A 129 -9.76 1.86 4.03
C ARG A 129 -10.56 2.11 5.30
N THR A 130 -10.34 3.26 5.94
CA THR A 130 -11.01 3.63 7.18
C THR A 130 -12.53 3.72 7.00
N ILE A 131 -13.00 4.38 5.94
CA ILE A 131 -14.44 4.49 5.62
C ILE A 131 -15.06 3.12 5.39
N LEU A 132 -14.45 2.27 4.55
CA LEU A 132 -14.97 0.95 4.23
C LEU A 132 -14.93 0.02 5.43
N TYR A 133 -13.86 0.04 6.21
CA TYR A 133 -13.76 -0.69 7.47
C TYR A 133 -14.91 -0.32 8.41
N ARG A 134 -15.15 0.96 8.65
CA ARG A 134 -16.26 1.41 9.49
C ARG A 134 -17.61 1.02 8.90
N ALA A 135 -17.84 1.19 7.60
CA ALA A 135 -19.08 0.79 6.96
C ALA A 135 -19.43 -0.69 7.18
N VAL A 136 -18.40 -1.53 7.25
CA VAL A 136 -18.51 -2.97 7.40
C VAL A 136 -18.62 -3.41 8.86
N HIS A 137 -17.99 -2.70 9.80
CA HIS A 137 -17.87 -3.13 11.20
C HIS A 137 -18.70 -2.34 12.19
N ASP A 138 -18.98 -1.06 11.92
CA ASP A 138 -19.73 -0.19 12.82
C ASP A 138 -21.25 -0.35 12.59
N PRO A 139 -22.00 -0.98 13.51
CA PRO A 139 -23.44 -1.19 13.34
C PRO A 139 -24.24 0.11 13.51
N SER A 140 -23.64 1.17 14.04
CA SER A 140 -24.30 2.48 14.20
C SER A 140 -24.37 3.26 12.89
N LEU A 141 -23.49 2.93 11.93
CA LEU A 141 -23.50 3.55 10.61
C LEU A 141 -24.60 2.96 9.73
N SER A 142 -25.24 3.83 8.95
CA SER A 142 -26.23 3.46 7.94
C SER A 142 -25.66 3.72 6.54
N PRO A 143 -24.81 2.83 5.99
CA PRO A 143 -24.23 3.02 4.67
C PRO A 143 -25.31 3.00 3.57
N PRO A 144 -25.08 3.57 2.38
CA PRO A 144 -26.05 3.55 1.29
C PRO A 144 -26.41 2.13 0.84
N VAL A 145 -27.59 1.97 0.24
CA VAL A 145 -28.16 0.64 -0.10
C VAL A 145 -27.22 -0.17 -1.00
N GLY A 146 -26.56 0.47 -1.96
CA GLY A 146 -25.56 -0.17 -2.82
C GLY A 146 -24.40 -0.79 -2.03
N LEU A 147 -23.84 -0.06 -1.07
CA LEU A 147 -22.77 -0.56 -0.20
C LEU A 147 -23.28 -1.64 0.76
N GLN A 148 -24.47 -1.49 1.32
CA GLN A 148 -25.09 -2.52 2.17
C GLN A 148 -25.23 -3.86 1.43
N ARG A 149 -25.63 -3.84 0.16
CA ARG A 149 -25.75 -5.03 -0.69
C ARG A 149 -24.42 -5.77 -0.83
N LEU A 150 -23.31 -5.04 -0.90
CA LEU A 150 -21.97 -5.57 -1.12
C LEU A 150 -21.18 -5.81 0.17
N ARG A 151 -21.75 -5.47 1.34
CA ARG A 151 -21.07 -5.50 2.64
C ARG A 151 -20.38 -6.83 2.94
N ALA A 152 -21.03 -7.97 2.68
CA ALA A 152 -20.44 -9.29 2.95
C ALA A 152 -19.24 -9.60 2.05
N GLN A 153 -19.28 -9.16 0.78
CA GLN A 153 -18.14 -9.30 -0.14
C GLN A 153 -17.00 -8.38 0.29
N ILE A 154 -17.31 -7.16 0.72
CA ILE A 154 -16.30 -6.20 1.17
C ILE A 154 -15.66 -6.65 2.49
N TYR A 155 -16.45 -7.22 3.41
CA TYR A 155 -15.96 -7.76 4.68
C TYR A 155 -14.77 -8.70 4.52
N GLN A 156 -14.74 -9.48 3.44
CA GLN A 156 -13.66 -10.42 3.18
C GLN A 156 -12.28 -9.76 2.96
N TRP A 157 -12.19 -8.44 2.76
CA TRP A 157 -10.90 -7.74 2.63
C TRP A 157 -10.53 -6.93 3.87
N PHE A 158 -11.47 -6.77 4.80
CA PHE A 158 -11.33 -5.95 6.00
C PHE A 158 -11.66 -6.76 7.25
N SER A 159 -11.62 -8.09 7.21
CA SER A 159 -11.99 -8.91 8.36
C SER A 159 -10.87 -8.87 9.41
N PRO A 160 -11.19 -8.75 10.72
CA PRO A 160 -10.19 -8.78 11.79
C PRO A 160 -9.27 -10.00 11.69
N GLU A 161 -9.83 -11.15 11.30
CA GLU A 161 -9.07 -12.39 11.17
C GLU A 161 -7.98 -12.32 10.09
N GLN A 162 -8.21 -11.57 9.00
CA GLN A 162 -7.18 -11.39 7.97
C GLN A 162 -6.08 -10.45 8.40
N TYR A 163 -6.42 -9.39 9.14
CA TYR A 163 -5.45 -8.47 9.72
C TYR A 163 -4.55 -9.21 10.71
N GLU A 164 -5.13 -9.95 11.65
CA GLU A 164 -4.40 -10.74 12.64
C GLU A 164 -3.52 -11.81 11.98
N GLU A 165 -4.03 -12.48 10.95
CA GLU A 165 -3.27 -13.50 10.22
C GLU A 165 -2.06 -12.90 9.48
N LEU A 166 -2.23 -11.75 8.81
CA LEU A 166 -1.13 -11.05 8.14
C LEU A 166 -0.09 -10.58 9.15
N GLU A 167 -0.51 -9.92 10.23
CA GLU A 167 0.39 -9.43 11.27
C GLU A 167 1.18 -10.59 11.91
N SER A 168 0.50 -11.68 12.24
CA SER A 168 1.12 -12.90 12.79
C SER A 168 2.18 -13.48 11.85
N GLN A 169 1.89 -13.55 10.54
CA GLN A 169 2.86 -14.01 9.55
C GLN A 169 4.05 -13.06 9.41
N LEU A 170 3.81 -11.75 9.42
CA LEU A 170 4.87 -10.74 9.37
C LEU A 170 5.76 -10.84 10.61
N LEU A 171 5.19 -10.95 11.81
CA LEU A 171 5.95 -11.14 13.06
C LEU A 171 6.77 -12.44 13.05
N HIS A 172 6.30 -13.48 12.37
CA HIS A 172 6.99 -14.76 12.31
C HIS A 172 8.13 -14.79 11.29
N LEU A 173 7.94 -14.15 10.13
CA LEU A 173 8.85 -14.26 8.99
C LEU A 173 9.81 -13.08 8.84
N ALA A 174 9.39 -11.87 9.24
CA ALA A 174 10.22 -10.69 9.12
C ALA A 174 11.38 -10.72 10.14
N PRO A 175 12.55 -10.14 9.79
CA PRO A 175 13.59 -9.90 10.78
C PRO A 175 13.07 -8.93 11.85
N PRO A 176 13.56 -9.04 13.10
CA PRO A 176 13.23 -8.06 14.12
C PRO A 176 13.76 -6.67 13.72
N PRO A 177 13.16 -5.58 14.26
CA PRO A 177 13.67 -4.23 14.05
C PRO A 177 15.16 -4.11 14.42
N SER A 178 15.93 -3.39 13.60
CA SER A 178 17.31 -2.99 13.91
C SER A 178 17.35 -1.98 15.06
N GLU A 179 18.52 -1.76 15.66
CA GLU A 179 18.67 -0.79 16.75
C GLU A 179 18.29 0.64 16.32
N LYS A 180 18.62 1.05 15.10
CA LYS A 180 18.22 2.35 14.55
C LYS A 180 16.70 2.47 14.39
N GLU A 181 16.04 1.39 13.99
CA GLU A 181 14.58 1.35 13.89
C GLU A 181 13.92 1.43 15.27
N LYS A 182 14.49 0.78 16.29
CA LYS A 182 14.03 0.91 17.68
C LYS A 182 14.20 2.31 18.23
N GLU A 183 15.30 3.00 17.89
CA GLU A 183 15.54 4.40 18.29
C GLU A 183 14.44 5.35 17.78
N VAL A 184 13.82 5.05 16.63
CA VAL A 184 12.69 5.80 16.08
C VAL A 184 11.32 5.22 16.46
N GLY A 185 11.28 4.25 17.37
CA GLY A 185 10.04 3.75 17.98
C GLY A 185 9.48 2.45 17.40
N LEU A 186 10.16 1.79 16.46
CA LEU A 186 9.69 0.48 15.96
C LEU A 186 9.99 -0.63 16.98
N THR A 187 8.95 -1.21 17.56
CA THR A 187 9.06 -2.22 18.62
C THR A 187 8.79 -3.64 18.17
N SER A 188 7.86 -3.83 17.22
CA SER A 188 7.34 -5.15 16.85
C SER A 188 7.75 -5.56 15.44
N LEU A 189 7.48 -4.70 14.45
CA LEU A 189 7.75 -4.95 13.05
C LEU A 189 8.86 -4.03 12.54
N CYS A 190 9.75 -4.54 11.68
CA CYS A 190 10.72 -3.73 10.97
C CYS A 190 10.05 -2.88 9.88
N ALA A 191 10.76 -1.87 9.36
CA ALA A 191 10.20 -0.95 8.37
C ALA A 191 9.74 -1.66 7.07
N ASP A 192 10.46 -2.69 6.64
CA ASP A 192 10.11 -3.47 5.45
C ASP A 192 8.79 -4.25 5.68
N ALA A 193 8.56 -4.78 6.88
CA ALA A 193 7.32 -5.48 7.23
C ALA A 193 6.11 -4.54 7.30
N LEU A 194 6.28 -3.35 7.88
CA LEU A 194 5.24 -2.31 7.88
C LEU A 194 4.90 -1.84 6.46
N THR A 195 5.89 -1.80 5.56
CA THR A 195 5.65 -1.46 4.16
C THR A 195 4.81 -2.52 3.45
N ILE A 196 5.10 -3.81 3.68
CA ILE A 196 4.31 -4.93 3.12
C ILE A 196 2.89 -4.91 3.64
N GLU A 197 2.73 -4.71 4.95
CA GLU A 197 1.43 -4.58 5.59
C GLU A 197 0.60 -3.48 4.91
N GLU A 198 1.20 -2.31 4.73
CA GLU A 198 0.54 -1.17 4.11
C GLU A 198 0.18 -1.41 2.63
N ILE A 199 1.07 -2.04 1.85
CA ILE A 199 0.77 -2.41 0.46
C ILE A 199 -0.41 -3.37 0.40
N ASN A 200 -0.46 -4.36 1.30
CA ASN A 200 -1.58 -5.29 1.36
C ASN A 200 -2.91 -4.56 1.68
N TYR A 201 -2.88 -3.57 2.58
CA TYR A 201 -4.04 -2.75 2.89
C TYR A 201 -4.48 -1.88 1.71
N HIS A 202 -3.53 -1.34 0.96
CA HIS A 202 -3.81 -0.62 -0.29
C HIS A 202 -4.50 -1.53 -1.32
N GLU A 203 -3.96 -2.73 -1.58
CA GLU A 203 -4.53 -3.65 -2.56
C GLU A 203 -5.91 -4.20 -2.16
N SER A 204 -6.13 -4.42 -0.87
CA SER A 204 -7.44 -4.77 -0.31
C SER A 204 -8.47 -3.64 -0.55
N THR A 205 -8.06 -2.41 -0.33
CA THR A 205 -8.89 -1.21 -0.55
C THR A 205 -9.19 -1.02 -2.04
N ILE A 206 -8.18 -1.16 -2.90
CA ILE A 206 -8.35 -1.07 -4.36
C ILE A 206 -9.33 -2.14 -4.86
N SER A 207 -9.22 -3.37 -4.34
CA SER A 207 -10.10 -4.47 -4.73
C SER A 207 -11.56 -4.18 -4.35
N ALA A 208 -11.80 -3.65 -3.15
CA ALA A 208 -13.12 -3.25 -2.71
C ALA A 208 -13.69 -2.08 -3.53
N LEU A 209 -12.89 -1.07 -3.84
CA LEU A 209 -13.32 0.07 -4.64
C LEU A 209 -13.58 -0.31 -6.10
N LYS A 210 -12.79 -1.24 -6.67
CA LYS A 210 -13.06 -1.82 -8.00
C LYS A 210 -14.38 -2.58 -8.01
N LEU A 211 -14.64 -3.41 -7.00
CA LEU A 211 -15.92 -4.10 -6.86
C LEU A 211 -17.08 -3.09 -6.84
N LEU A 212 -16.99 -2.07 -5.99
CA LEU A 212 -18.00 -1.01 -5.87
C LEU A 212 -18.21 -0.30 -7.21
N LYS A 213 -17.12 0.03 -7.92
CA LYS A 213 -17.23 0.71 -9.21
C LYS A 213 -17.91 -0.13 -10.29
N ILE A 214 -17.75 -1.45 -10.25
CA ILE A 214 -18.34 -2.40 -11.22
C ILE A 214 -19.81 -2.67 -10.88
N GLU A 215 -20.13 -2.86 -9.60
CA GLU A 215 -21.41 -3.38 -9.14
C GLU A 215 -22.44 -2.30 -8.77
N LEU A 216 -22.02 -1.04 -8.63
CA LEU A 216 -22.91 0.08 -8.37
C LEU A 216 -23.33 0.78 -9.66
N THR A 217 -24.61 1.14 -9.72
CA THR A 217 -25.10 2.09 -10.72
C THR A 217 -24.52 3.49 -10.49
N GLU A 218 -24.59 4.37 -11.49
CA GLU A 218 -24.12 5.76 -11.35
C GLU A 218 -24.79 6.49 -10.17
N THR A 219 -26.09 6.28 -9.97
CA THR A 219 -26.83 6.84 -8.83
C THR A 219 -26.32 6.29 -7.51
N GLU A 220 -26.19 4.96 -7.37
CA GLU A 220 -25.67 4.35 -6.14
C GLU A 220 -24.23 4.76 -5.84
N TRP A 221 -23.40 4.94 -6.89
CA TRP A 221 -22.03 5.44 -6.76
C TRP A 221 -22.01 6.88 -6.23
N ASN A 222 -22.85 7.76 -6.76
CA ASN A 222 -22.92 9.15 -6.29
C ASN A 222 -23.44 9.24 -4.84
N GLU A 223 -24.40 8.39 -4.46
CA GLU A 223 -24.86 8.25 -3.07
C GLU A 223 -23.74 7.78 -2.15
N LEU A 224 -22.95 6.78 -2.59
CA LEU A 224 -21.77 6.31 -1.86
C LEU A 224 -20.75 7.43 -1.65
N MET A 225 -20.41 8.17 -2.70
CA MET A 225 -19.43 9.26 -2.61
C MET A 225 -19.90 10.34 -1.64
N THR A 226 -21.15 10.78 -1.75
CA THR A 226 -21.73 11.80 -0.85
C THR A 226 -21.71 11.34 0.61
N TRP A 227 -22.06 10.07 0.84
CA TRP A 227 -22.04 9.48 2.18
C TRP A 227 -20.61 9.35 2.72
N ALA A 228 -19.67 8.90 1.90
CA ALA A 228 -18.26 8.76 2.26
C ALA A 228 -17.63 10.12 2.61
N GLU A 229 -17.95 11.17 1.85
CA GLU A 229 -17.54 12.55 2.14
C GLU A 229 -18.08 13.02 3.49
N THR A 230 -19.37 12.80 3.76
CA THR A 230 -20.00 13.18 5.04
C THR A 230 -19.32 12.45 6.21
N LEU A 231 -19.10 11.14 6.09
CA LEU A 231 -18.43 10.36 7.12
C LEU A 231 -16.96 10.78 7.30
N GLY A 232 -16.26 11.07 6.20
CA GLY A 232 -14.89 11.57 6.22
C GLY A 232 -14.77 12.91 6.96
N GLU A 233 -15.68 13.85 6.70
CA GLU A 233 -15.74 15.13 7.41
C GLU A 233 -15.96 14.95 8.93
N GLU A 234 -16.86 14.05 9.34
CA GLU A 234 -17.07 13.72 10.75
C GLU A 234 -15.80 13.15 11.43
N MET A 235 -14.94 12.51 10.65
CA MET A 235 -13.65 11.97 11.09
C MET A 235 -12.49 12.96 10.96
N GLY A 236 -12.73 14.17 10.43
CA GLY A 236 -11.70 15.19 10.22
C GLY A 236 -10.84 14.98 8.98
N MET A 237 -11.26 14.15 8.02
CA MET A 237 -10.64 14.01 6.70
C MET A 237 -11.04 15.17 5.79
N LEU A 238 -10.18 15.55 4.85
CA LEU A 238 -10.52 16.58 3.85
C LEU A 238 -11.25 15.94 2.66
N PRO A 239 -12.28 16.58 2.07
CA PRO A 239 -13.01 16.02 0.93
C PRO A 239 -12.13 15.65 -0.27
N GLU A 240 -11.08 16.44 -0.54
CA GLU A 240 -10.14 16.19 -1.63
C GLU A 240 -9.36 14.87 -1.44
N GLU A 241 -9.20 14.43 -0.19
CA GLU A 241 -8.50 13.18 0.16
C GLU A 241 -9.37 11.92 -0.09
N LEU A 242 -10.61 12.08 -0.53
CA LEU A 242 -11.49 10.97 -0.95
C LEU A 242 -11.68 10.92 -2.46
N GLN A 243 -11.42 12.02 -3.15
CA GLN A 243 -11.70 12.18 -4.58
C GLN A 243 -10.55 11.74 -5.50
N GLY A 244 -9.32 11.57 -5.00
CA GLY A 244 -8.18 11.20 -5.86
C GLY A 244 -8.17 9.76 -6.38
N TYR A 245 -9.22 8.96 -6.12
CA TYR A 245 -9.35 7.59 -6.59
C TYR A 245 -9.50 7.45 -8.13
N PHE A 246 -9.89 8.51 -8.85
CA PHE A 246 -10.10 8.46 -10.31
C PHE A 246 -8.82 8.18 -11.14
N LEU A 247 -7.66 8.02 -10.49
CA LEU A 247 -6.37 7.71 -11.14
C LEU A 247 -6.05 6.21 -11.22
N ILE A 248 -6.87 5.33 -10.63
CA ILE A 248 -6.65 3.87 -10.69
C ILE A 248 -7.42 3.28 -11.88
N HIS A 249 -7.00 3.63 -13.09
CA HIS A 249 -7.48 3.07 -14.36
C HIS A 249 -6.38 2.32 -15.09
#